data_AF-A0A316QCP4-F1
#
_entry.id   AF-A0A316QCP4-F1
#
_cell.length_a   1.000
_cell.length_b   1.000
_cell.length_c   1.000
_cell.angle_alpha   90.00
_cell.angle_beta   90.00
_cell.angle_gamma   90.00
#
_symmetry.space_group_name_H-M   'P 1'
#
loop_
_entity.id
_entity.type
_entity.pdbx_description
1 polymer ?
#
loop_
_entity_poly.entity_id
_entity_poly.type
_entity_poly.pdbx_seq_one_letter_code
_entity_poly.pdbx_strand_id
1 'polypeptide(L)'
;MSPGEYLIAVLLGAAAVYGLYMLICALAAHLGRRELIRSGVSSEENGDINIYASVESLEYYIRCALMSSNLERIRIVVNIRKTDASREEMIDITQKMSRNHKNLTYRLI
;
A
#
# COMPACT_ATOMS: atom_id res chain seq x y z
N MET A 1 -4.13 44.44 -6.86
CA MET A 1 -3.61 43.52 -5.83
C MET A 1 -2.13 43.79 -5.65
N SER A 2 -1.66 43.89 -4.42
CA SER A 2 -0.24 44.06 -4.12
C SER A 2 0.51 42.74 -4.35
N PRO A 3 1.83 42.77 -4.62
CA PRO A 3 2.63 41.55 -4.78
C PRO A 3 2.51 40.57 -3.60
N GLY A 4 2.29 41.08 -2.37
CA GLY A 4 2.08 40.26 -1.18
C GLY A 4 0.77 39.48 -1.19
N GLU A 5 -0.31 40.05 -1.75
CA GLU A 5 -1.62 39.39 -1.85
C GLU A 5 -1.59 38.22 -2.85
N TYR A 6 -0.84 38.37 -3.96
CA TYR A 6 -0.62 37.27 -4.91
C TYR A 6 0.13 36.11 -4.27
N LEU A 7 1.15 36.40 -3.47
CA LEU A 7 1.96 35.38 -2.83
C LEU A 7 1.15 34.60 -1.78
N ILE A 8 0.31 35.29 -1.00
CA ILE A 8 -0.62 34.66 -0.06
C ILE A 8 -1.64 33.77 -0.80
N ALA A 9 -2.22 34.26 -1.89
CA ALA A 9 -3.19 33.48 -2.67
C ALA A 9 -2.56 32.20 -3.27
N VAL A 10 -1.33 32.26 -3.77
CA VAL A 10 -0.61 31.09 -4.29
C VAL A 10 -0.31 30.09 -3.18
N LEU A 11 0.13 30.55 -2.00
CA LEU A 11 0.39 29.67 -0.86
C LEU A 11 -0.87 28.99 -0.35
N LEU A 12 -2.00 29.72 -0.27
CA LEU A 12 -3.29 29.15 0.12
C LEU A 12 -3.79 28.13 -0.90
N GLY A 13 -3.63 28.43 -2.20
CA GLY A 13 -3.95 27.48 -3.27
C GLY A 13 -3.12 26.20 -3.17
N ALA A 14 -1.81 26.32 -2.97
CA ALA A 14 -0.92 25.17 -2.78
C ALA A 14 -1.29 24.35 -1.53
N ALA A 15 -1.60 25.01 -0.41
CA ALA A 15 -2.04 24.37 0.81
C ALA A 15 -3.36 23.62 0.62
N ALA A 16 -4.33 24.18 -0.11
CA ALA A 16 -5.60 23.54 -0.40
C ALA A 16 -5.43 22.28 -1.27
N VAL A 17 -4.59 22.35 -2.31
CA VAL A 17 -4.28 21.19 -3.17
C VAL A 17 -3.58 20.09 -2.36
N TYR A 18 -2.60 20.46 -1.52
CA TYR A 18 -1.91 19.51 -0.66
C TYR A 18 -2.84 18.88 0.37
N GLY A 19 -3.72 19.67 0.98
CA GLY A 19 -4.74 19.19 1.91
C GLY A 19 -5.70 18.19 1.27
N LEU A 20 -6.16 18.47 0.04
CA LEU A 20 -7.02 17.56 -0.71
C LEU A 20 -6.29 16.25 -1.06
N TYR A 21 -5.03 16.34 -1.47
CA TYR A 21 -4.19 15.16 -1.74
C TYR A 21 -4.06 14.26 -0.50
N MET A 22 -3.73 14.85 0.67
CA MET A 22 -3.64 14.12 1.93
C MET A 22 -4.96 13.44 2.31
N LEU A 23 -6.10 14.11 2.09
CA LEU A 23 -7.42 13.54 2.34
C LEU A 23 -7.71 12.33 1.45
N ILE A 24 -7.40 12.41 0.15
CA ILE A 24 -7.57 11.29 -0.79
C ILE A 24 -6.69 10.11 -0.38
N CYS A 25 -5.42 10.37 0.00
CA CYS A 25 -4.53 9.33 0.48
C CYS A 25 -5.05 8.65 1.76
N ALA A 26 -5.59 9.43 2.70
CA ALA A 26 -6.18 8.90 3.93
C ALA A 26 -7.40 8.01 3.64
N LEU A 27 -8.28 8.42 2.73
CA LEU A 27 -9.44 7.62 2.30
C LEU A 27 -9.01 6.31 1.62
N ALA A 28 -8.03 6.38 0.72
CA ALA A 28 -7.51 5.20 0.03
C ALA A 28 -6.86 4.21 1.01
N ALA A 29 -6.08 4.70 1.98
CA ALA A 29 -5.49 3.88 3.02
C ALA A 29 -6.57 3.18 3.88
N HIS A 30 -7.63 3.91 4.25
CA HIS A 30 -8.72 3.37 5.04
C HIS A 30 -9.49 2.26 4.30
N LEU A 31 -9.77 2.47 3.01
CA LEU A 31 -10.45 1.47 2.17
C LEU A 31 -9.58 0.23 1.96
N GLY A 32 -8.28 0.41 1.66
CA GLY A 32 -7.34 -0.69 1.50
C GLY A 32 -7.21 -1.55 2.75
N ARG A 33 -7.09 -0.92 3.93
CA ARG A 33 -7.00 -1.64 5.21
C ARG A 33 -8.29 -2.38 5.56
N ARG A 34 -9.44 -1.75 5.31
CA ARG A 34 -10.75 -2.39 5.54
C ARG A 34 -10.94 -3.62 4.68
N GLU A 35 -10.52 -3.58 3.41
CA GLU A 35 -10.60 -4.73 2.50
C GLU A 35 -9.66 -5.87 2.92
N LEU A 36 -8.45 -5.54 3.35
CA LEU A 36 -7.48 -6.50 3.88
C LEU A 36 -7.99 -7.23 5.13
N ILE A 37 -8.62 -6.51 6.05
CA ILE A 37 -9.26 -7.09 7.24
C ILE A 37 -10.46 -7.96 6.85
N ARG A 38 -11.29 -7.48 5.92
CA ARG A 38 -12.52 -8.17 5.51
C ARG A 38 -12.25 -9.48 4.77
N SER A 39 -11.22 -9.52 3.94
CA SER A 39 -10.88 -10.67 3.11
C SER A 39 -10.29 -11.84 3.92
N GLY A 40 -9.76 -11.59 5.12
CA GLY A 40 -9.14 -12.63 5.95
C GLY A 40 -7.85 -13.22 5.38
N VAL A 41 -7.38 -12.70 4.24
CA VAL A 41 -6.13 -13.12 3.59
C VAL A 41 -4.92 -12.38 4.13
N SER A 42 -5.11 -11.48 5.10
CA SER A 42 -4.03 -10.75 5.72
C SER A 42 -4.09 -10.77 7.24
N SER A 43 -2.92 -10.76 7.88
CA SER A 43 -2.78 -10.57 9.32
C SER A 43 -1.79 -9.44 9.62
N GLU A 44 -2.11 -8.63 10.63
CA GLU A 44 -1.16 -7.68 11.18
C GLU A 44 -0.44 -8.33 12.35
N GLU A 45 0.85 -8.63 12.17
CA GLU A 45 1.69 -9.23 13.21
C GLU A 45 2.98 -8.43 13.34
N ASN A 46 3.34 -8.07 14.57
CA ASN A 46 4.57 -7.33 14.87
C ASN A 46 4.74 -6.00 14.10
N GLY A 47 3.63 -5.38 13.69
CA GLY A 47 3.63 -4.15 12.89
C GLY A 47 3.88 -4.37 11.39
N ASP A 48 3.84 -5.61 10.92
CA ASP A 48 3.94 -5.98 9.50
C ASP A 48 2.57 -6.49 8.98
N ILE A 49 2.22 -6.16 7.73
CA ILE A 49 1.06 -6.73 7.02
C ILE A 49 1.52 -8.01 6.34
N ASN A 50 1.05 -9.15 6.83
CA ASN A 50 1.30 -10.47 6.25
C ASN A 50 0.17 -10.82 5.29
N ILE A 51 0.49 -11.25 4.07
CA ILE A 51 -0.48 -11.62 3.03
C ILE A 51 -0.38 -13.12 2.71
N TYR A 52 -1.52 -13.81 2.68
CA TYR A 52 -1.68 -15.24 2.43
C TYR A 52 -2.66 -15.48 1.26
N ALA A 53 -2.44 -14.80 0.14
CA ALA A 53 -3.32 -14.85 -1.02
C ALA A 53 -2.84 -15.86 -2.09
N SER A 54 -3.79 -16.36 -2.90
CA SER A 54 -3.48 -17.14 -4.10
C SER A 54 -2.95 -16.23 -5.22
N VAL A 55 -2.32 -16.83 -6.22
CA VAL A 55 -1.74 -16.10 -7.36
C VAL A 55 -2.73 -15.16 -8.06
N GLU A 56 -3.98 -15.59 -8.23
CA GLU A 56 -5.04 -14.85 -8.91
C GLU A 56 -5.40 -13.51 -8.23
N SER A 57 -5.26 -13.48 -6.91
CA SER A 57 -5.67 -12.33 -6.08
C SER A 57 -4.51 -11.60 -5.43
N LEU A 58 -3.29 -12.14 -5.55
CA LEU A 58 -2.09 -11.65 -4.87
C LEU A 58 -1.80 -10.19 -5.20
N GLU A 59 -1.81 -9.84 -6.49
CA GLU A 59 -1.50 -8.48 -6.92
C GLU A 59 -2.49 -7.45 -6.34
N TYR A 60 -3.78 -7.79 -6.30
CA TYR A 60 -4.79 -6.94 -5.71
C TYR A 60 -4.51 -6.67 -4.23
N TYR A 61 -4.24 -7.72 -3.45
CA TYR A 61 -3.99 -7.56 -2.02
C TYR A 61 -2.66 -6.86 -1.72
N ILE A 62 -1.63 -7.04 -2.54
CA ILE A 62 -0.40 -6.24 -2.43
C ILE A 62 -0.73 -4.76 -2.65
N ARG A 63 -1.55 -4.41 -3.65
CA ARG A 63 -1.97 -3.01 -3.89
C ARG A 63 -2.76 -2.44 -2.71
N CYS A 64 -3.69 -3.20 -2.15
CA CYS A 64 -4.42 -2.79 -0.95
C CYS A 64 -3.48 -2.55 0.24
N ALA A 65 -2.47 -3.41 0.43
CA ALA A 65 -1.49 -3.28 1.49
C ALA A 65 -0.57 -2.07 1.27
N LEU A 66 -0.14 -1.82 0.03
CA LEU A 66 0.64 -0.64 -0.32
C LEU A 66 -0.14 0.65 -0.05
N MET A 67 -1.41 0.70 -0.45
CA MET A 67 -2.29 1.83 -0.14
C MET A 67 -2.45 2.06 1.36
N SER A 68 -2.62 0.99 2.15
CA SER A 68 -2.70 1.06 3.61
C SER A 68 -1.38 1.52 4.25
N SER A 69 -0.23 1.09 3.71
CA SER A 69 1.11 1.39 4.23
C SER A 69 1.65 2.77 3.81
N ASN A 70 0.88 3.55 3.03
CA ASN A 70 1.38 4.80 2.47
C ASN A 70 1.56 5.90 3.54
N LEU A 71 0.80 5.81 4.64
CA LEU A 71 0.83 6.77 5.76
C LEU A 71 1.57 6.22 6.99
N GLU A 72 1.62 4.91 7.15
CA GLU A 72 2.26 4.22 8.26
C GLU A 72 3.39 3.36 7.66
N ARG A 73 4.66 3.61 8.03
CA ARG A 73 5.84 2.89 7.49
C ARG A 73 5.84 1.40 7.88
N ILE A 74 4.89 0.65 7.35
CA ILE A 74 4.61 -0.75 7.62
C ILE A 74 5.29 -1.59 6.54
N ARG A 75 5.90 -2.71 6.94
CA ARG A 75 6.41 -3.71 5.99
C ARG A 75 5.28 -4.63 5.57
N ILE A 76 5.31 -5.04 4.31
CA ILE A 76 4.36 -5.96 3.71
C ILE A 76 5.11 -7.25 3.38
N VAL A 77 4.64 -8.37 3.92
CA VAL A 77 5.27 -9.68 3.76
C VAL A 77 4.28 -10.62 3.08
N VAL A 78 4.61 -11.05 1.86
CA VAL A 78 3.84 -12.07 1.15
C VAL A 78 4.33 -13.44 1.58
N ASN A 79 3.46 -14.24 2.19
CA ASN A 79 3.78 -15.60 2.63
C ASN A 79 3.38 -16.61 1.56
N ILE A 80 4.38 -17.18 0.89
CA ILE A 80 4.20 -18.11 -0.22
C ILE A 80 4.55 -19.51 0.26
N ARG A 81 3.62 -20.46 0.12
CA ARG A 81 3.84 -21.85 0.53
C ARG A 81 4.85 -22.51 -0.42
N LYS A 82 5.84 -23.22 0.14
CA LYS A 82 6.86 -23.93 -0.67
C LYS A 82 6.27 -24.97 -1.62
N THR A 83 5.13 -25.55 -1.25
CA THR A 83 4.41 -26.59 -1.98
C THR A 83 3.41 -26.06 -3.00
N ASP A 84 3.25 -24.74 -3.12
CA ASP A 84 2.28 -24.15 -4.03
C ASP A 84 2.71 -24.33 -5.50
N ALA A 85 1.77 -24.75 -6.35
CA ALA A 85 2.03 -24.94 -7.77
C ALA A 85 2.38 -23.63 -8.49
N SER A 86 1.82 -22.51 -8.03
CA SER A 86 2.03 -21.18 -8.60
C SER A 86 3.10 -20.37 -7.82
N ARG A 87 3.96 -21.04 -7.05
CA ARG A 87 4.99 -20.40 -6.22
C ARG A 87 5.87 -19.43 -7.01
N GLU A 88 6.38 -19.85 -8.16
CA GLU A 88 7.31 -19.02 -8.96
C GLU A 88 6.63 -17.77 -9.51
N GLU A 89 5.37 -17.90 -9.94
CA GLU A 89 4.56 -16.79 -10.41
C GLU A 89 4.28 -15.79 -9.28
N MET A 90 3.94 -16.27 -8.07
CA MET A 90 3.75 -15.40 -6.91
C MET A 90 5.04 -14.67 -6.49
N ILE A 91 6.20 -15.32 -6.60
CA ILE A 91 7.50 -14.68 -6.38
C ILE A 91 7.74 -13.60 -7.42
N ASP A 92 7.50 -13.88 -8.71
CA ASP A 92 7.71 -12.90 -9.79
C ASP A 92 6.83 -11.66 -9.62
N ILE A 93 5.54 -11.84 -9.33
CA ILE A 93 4.61 -10.74 -9.04
C ILE A 93 5.15 -9.89 -7.88
N THR A 94 5.54 -10.54 -6.78
CA THR A 94 6.02 -9.83 -5.59
C THR A 94 7.32 -9.07 -5.87
N GLN A 95 8.28 -9.70 -6.56
CA GLN A 95 9.55 -9.08 -6.92
C GLN A 95 9.38 -7.91 -7.90
N LYS A 96 8.48 -8.05 -8.88
CA LYS A 96 8.17 -6.98 -9.82
C LYS A 96 7.63 -5.75 -9.10
N MET A 97 6.75 -5.94 -8.12
CA MET A 97 6.20 -4.85 -7.32
C MET A 97 7.21 -4.29 -6.31
N SER A 98 8.08 -5.11 -5.72
CA SER A 98 9.07 -4.67 -4.72
C SER A 98 10.12 -3.73 -5.30
N ARG A 99 10.34 -3.74 -6.63
CA ARG A 99 11.24 -2.78 -7.31
C ARG A 99 10.87 -1.33 -7.03
N ASN A 100 9.57 -1.04 -6.94
CA ASN A 100 9.06 0.31 -6.69
C ASN A 100 8.71 0.54 -5.22
N HIS A 101 8.63 -0.52 -4.41
CA HIS A 101 8.15 -0.49 -3.04
C HIS A 101 9.10 -1.25 -2.11
N LYS A 102 10.05 -0.53 -1.50
CA LYS A 102 11.09 -1.11 -0.63
C LYS A 102 10.56 -1.77 0.65
N ASN A 103 9.31 -1.48 1.02
CA ASN A 103 8.64 -2.08 2.18
C ASN A 103 7.93 -3.40 1.85
N LEU A 104 7.95 -3.87 0.61
CA LEU A 104 7.37 -5.16 0.18
C LEU A 104 8.46 -6.25 0.08
N THR A 105 8.19 -7.41 0.68
CA THR A 105 9.03 -8.60 0.58
C THR A 105 8.19 -9.87 0.54
N TYR A 106 8.82 -11.01 0.26
CA TYR A 106 8.19 -12.32 0.35
C TYR A 106 8.93 -13.23 1.34
N ARG A 107 8.21 -14.18 1.92
CA ARG A 107 8.73 -15.24 2.77
C ARG A 107 8.20 -16.57 2.27
N LEU A 108 9.10 -17.55 2.16
CA LEU A 108 8.73 -18.93 1.87
C LEU A 108 8.37 -19.65 3.17
N ILE A 109 7.13 -20.08 3.31
CA ILE A 109 6.62 -20.84 4.47
C ILE A 109 6.32 -22.29 4.12
#